data_AF-A0A670Z340-F1
#
_entry.id   AF-A0A670Z340-F1
#
_cell.length_a   1.000
_cell.length_b   1.000
_cell.length_c   1.000
_cell.angle_alpha   90.00
_cell.angle_beta   90.00
_cell.angle_gamma   90.00
#
_symmetry.space_group_name_H-M   'P 1'
#
loop_
_entity.id
_entity.type
_entity.pdbx_description
1 polymer ?
#
loop_
_entity_poly.entity_id
_entity_poly.type
_entity_poly.pdbx_seq_one_letter_code
_entity_poly.pdbx_strand_id
1 'polypeptide(L)'
;MALRSAPLGLLVLLAVALRESCVGASSHSLKYFLTAISDPSQGLPQFVAVGYMDGQAFVHYDSHSRRMKPRVSWMEKVEKDDPQYRDRNTRNFRGAEEQFRGNLETLRNRYNQSEGFHTIQMLSGCELCTDGKTKEGFEMHGYDGRTFLTFDTETRTWVALDLQAQITKRKWDADQGFNQRKKAYLEEICIEWLGKYLSYEKEMLQRTGEHLDPGWTFLLDGRISLTHSTHVCRLDGFYPREIDASWRRDGEVWLEETFHGFLVPNADGTYHYWLSIRIDPKERGRYRCHVEHDGLPEPLDLALEGERLQGGEGWFIVGCVMGGFVLVLVVFVVLASKKPRIMEFFSKCGFFWGVGWEECVMEGGWGDFSQVSPFVELLLGFFLSCFSSPPGEHVLSQLLAGTPV
;
A
#
# COMPACT_ATOMS: atom_id res chain seq x y z
N MET A 1 -42.45 -33.14 11.99
CA MET A 1 -42.48 -32.13 10.90
C MET A 1 -41.12 -32.14 10.26
N ALA A 2 -41.09 -32.08 8.93
CA ALA A 2 -40.01 -32.61 8.10
C ALA A 2 -38.70 -31.83 8.20
N LEU A 3 -37.60 -32.58 8.37
CA LEU A 3 -36.28 -32.19 7.90
C LEU A 3 -36.42 -31.92 6.40
N ARG A 4 -36.32 -30.65 5.99
CA ARG A 4 -36.26 -30.29 4.57
C ARG A 4 -34.92 -30.79 4.05
N SER A 5 -34.95 -31.92 3.36
CA SER A 5 -33.86 -32.37 2.48
C SER A 5 -33.50 -31.22 1.55
N ALA A 6 -32.27 -30.71 1.66
CA ALA A 6 -31.71 -29.82 0.65
C ALA A 6 -31.85 -30.53 -0.72
N PRO A 7 -32.35 -29.87 -1.77
CA PRO A 7 -32.56 -30.53 -3.04
C PRO A 7 -31.19 -31.00 -3.55
N LEU A 8 -31.07 -32.29 -3.87
CA LEU A 8 -29.84 -32.91 -4.38
C LEU A 8 -29.18 -32.10 -5.50
N GLY A 9 -29.95 -31.33 -6.28
CA GLY A 9 -29.42 -30.41 -7.29
C GLY A 9 -28.59 -29.23 -6.77
N LEU A 10 -28.86 -28.71 -5.56
CA LEU A 10 -28.07 -27.64 -4.94
C LEU A 10 -26.74 -28.17 -4.40
N LEU A 11 -26.75 -29.40 -3.88
CA LEU A 11 -25.53 -30.12 -3.45
C LEU A 11 -24.65 -30.49 -4.64
N VAL A 12 -25.23 -30.84 -5.79
CA VAL A 12 -24.50 -31.10 -7.04
C VAL A 12 -23.93 -29.80 -7.61
N LEU A 13 -24.64 -28.68 -7.56
CA LEU A 13 -24.11 -27.38 -7.99
C LEU A 13 -22.98 -26.87 -7.07
N LEU A 14 -23.07 -27.09 -5.75
CA LEU A 14 -21.96 -26.84 -4.82
C LEU A 14 -20.78 -27.78 -5.07
N ALA A 15 -21.01 -29.06 -5.37
CA ALA A 15 -19.94 -30.01 -5.71
C ALA A 15 -19.28 -29.72 -7.07
N VAL A 16 -20.01 -29.16 -8.04
CA VAL A 16 -19.49 -28.74 -9.35
C VAL A 16 -18.80 -27.37 -9.28
N ALA A 17 -19.24 -26.48 -8.38
CA ALA A 17 -18.54 -25.23 -8.07
C ALA A 17 -17.29 -25.44 -7.19
N LEU A 18 -17.28 -26.53 -6.39
CA LEU A 18 -16.09 -27.10 -5.75
C LEU A 18 -15.34 -28.03 -6.72
N ARG A 19 -15.24 -27.66 -8.00
CA ARG A 19 -14.09 -28.11 -8.78
C ARG A 19 -12.89 -27.60 -8.02
N GLU A 20 -12.01 -28.50 -7.60
CA GLU A 20 -10.85 -28.34 -6.71
C GLU A 20 -10.00 -27.08 -7.02
N SER A 21 -10.55 -25.92 -6.73
CA SER A 21 -9.81 -24.69 -6.53
C SER A 21 -9.09 -24.89 -5.20
N CYS A 22 -7.93 -24.28 -4.99
CA CYS A 22 -7.14 -24.42 -3.76
C CYS A 22 -7.88 -23.79 -2.54
N VAL A 23 -9.07 -24.30 -2.18
CA VAL A 23 -9.94 -23.78 -1.13
C VAL A 23 -9.28 -24.05 0.21
N GLY A 24 -8.69 -23.00 0.79
CA GLY A 24 -8.03 -23.05 2.09
C GLY A 24 -6.58 -23.56 2.07
N ALA A 25 -5.97 -23.70 0.90
CA ALA A 25 -4.56 -24.08 0.76
C ALA A 25 -3.80 -23.00 -0.02
N SER A 26 -2.60 -22.64 0.44
CA SER A 26 -1.68 -21.79 -0.33
C SER A 26 -1.38 -22.47 -1.68
N SER A 27 -1.21 -21.68 -2.74
CA SER A 27 -0.93 -22.17 -4.09
C SER A 27 0.14 -21.31 -4.74
N HIS A 28 0.89 -21.93 -5.63
CA HIS A 28 1.85 -21.22 -6.47
C HIS A 28 1.37 -21.22 -7.92
N SER A 29 1.56 -20.12 -8.64
CA SER A 29 1.13 -20.00 -10.03
C SER A 29 2.19 -19.36 -10.93
N LEU A 30 2.28 -19.87 -12.16
CA LEU A 30 3.09 -19.31 -13.24
C LEU A 30 2.16 -18.86 -14.37
N LYS A 31 2.13 -17.56 -14.66
CA LYS A 31 1.20 -16.94 -15.61
C LYS A 31 1.95 -16.09 -16.63
N TYR A 32 1.71 -16.31 -17.91
CA TYR A 32 2.18 -15.44 -18.99
C TYR A 32 1.01 -14.69 -19.60
N PHE A 33 1.12 -13.37 -19.64
CA PHE A 33 0.18 -12.47 -20.29
C PHE A 33 0.84 -11.90 -21.54
N LEU A 34 0.27 -12.21 -22.70
CA LEU A 34 0.68 -11.64 -23.99
C LEU A 34 -0.43 -10.72 -24.47
N THR A 35 -0.08 -9.53 -24.90
CA THR A 35 -1.03 -8.55 -25.45
C THR A 35 -0.45 -7.98 -26.73
N ALA A 36 -1.25 -7.96 -27.80
CA ALA A 36 -0.95 -7.22 -29.00
C ALA A 36 -2.06 -6.24 -29.33
N ILE A 37 -1.66 -5.12 -29.93
CA ILE A 37 -2.51 -3.97 -30.20
C ILE A 37 -2.32 -3.58 -31.66
N SER A 38 -3.42 -3.31 -32.37
CA SER A 38 -3.38 -2.94 -33.80
C SER A 38 -2.78 -1.55 -34.06
N ASP A 39 -3.10 -0.58 -33.20
CA ASP A 39 -2.66 0.80 -33.31
C ASP A 39 -2.34 1.37 -31.92
N PRO A 40 -1.09 1.24 -31.43
CA PRO A 40 -0.73 1.73 -30.11
C PRO A 40 -0.63 3.27 -30.13
N SER A 41 -1.05 3.90 -29.03
CA SER A 41 -0.77 5.33 -28.83
C SER A 41 0.74 5.60 -28.91
N GLN A 42 1.11 6.82 -29.32
CA GLN A 42 2.50 7.19 -29.55
C GLN A 42 3.41 6.82 -28.36
N GLY A 43 4.46 6.03 -28.63
CA GLY A 43 5.43 5.61 -27.61
C GLY A 43 5.09 4.31 -26.88
N LEU A 44 3.93 3.68 -27.14
CA LEU A 44 3.60 2.37 -26.59
C LEU A 44 3.96 1.23 -27.57
N PRO A 45 4.46 0.08 -27.06
CA PRO A 45 4.76 -1.07 -27.90
C PRO A 45 3.49 -1.72 -28.46
N GLN A 46 3.57 -2.24 -29.68
CA GLN A 46 2.50 -3.00 -30.33
C GLN A 46 2.29 -4.38 -29.68
N PHE A 47 3.33 -4.95 -29.08
CA PHE A 47 3.28 -6.25 -28.43
C PHE A 47 4.03 -6.21 -27.10
N VAL A 48 3.42 -6.79 -26.07
CA VAL A 48 4.00 -6.97 -24.74
C VAL A 48 3.77 -8.40 -24.27
N ALA A 49 4.78 -9.01 -23.67
CA ALA A 49 4.65 -10.26 -22.95
C ALA A 49 5.23 -10.12 -21.53
N VAL A 50 4.48 -10.51 -20.52
CA VAL A 50 4.90 -10.46 -19.12
C VAL A 50 4.68 -11.82 -18.48
N GLY A 51 5.70 -12.33 -17.79
CA GLY A 51 5.62 -13.53 -16.97
C GLY A 51 5.48 -13.14 -15.50
N TYR A 52 4.54 -13.77 -14.82
CA TYR A 52 4.25 -13.61 -13.40
C TYR A 52 4.44 -14.94 -12.66
N MET A 53 5.08 -14.87 -11.50
CA MET A 53 5.13 -15.93 -10.50
C MET A 53 4.49 -15.38 -9.23
N ASP A 54 3.42 -16.00 -8.74
CA ASP A 54 2.68 -15.58 -7.54
C ASP A 54 2.29 -14.09 -7.53
N GLY A 55 1.90 -13.60 -8.72
CA GLY A 55 1.51 -12.21 -8.93
C GLY A 55 2.67 -11.22 -9.10
N GLN A 56 3.93 -11.62 -8.86
CA GLN A 56 5.10 -10.80 -9.11
C GLN A 56 5.61 -10.98 -10.54
N ALA A 57 5.76 -9.88 -11.27
CA ALA A 57 6.32 -9.92 -12.62
C ALA A 57 7.82 -10.25 -12.56
N PHE A 58 8.24 -11.37 -13.15
CA PHE A 58 9.64 -11.81 -13.13
C PHE A 58 10.35 -11.65 -14.47
N VAL A 59 9.60 -11.60 -15.59
CA VAL A 59 10.14 -11.34 -16.94
C VAL A 59 9.24 -10.42 -17.74
N HIS A 60 9.85 -9.63 -18.62
CA HIS A 60 9.16 -8.71 -19.52
C HIS A 60 9.78 -8.76 -20.92
N TYR A 61 8.94 -8.65 -21.94
CA TYR A 61 9.30 -8.44 -23.33
C TYR A 61 8.38 -7.39 -23.94
N ASP A 62 8.91 -6.52 -24.80
CA ASP A 62 8.14 -5.58 -25.60
C ASP A 62 8.68 -5.46 -27.03
N SER A 63 7.83 -5.06 -27.97
CA SER A 63 8.18 -4.91 -29.39
C SER A 63 9.18 -3.78 -29.69
N HIS A 64 9.45 -2.86 -28.75
CA HIS A 64 10.50 -1.85 -28.95
C HIS A 64 11.88 -2.44 -28.66
N SER A 65 12.05 -3.06 -27.49
CA SER A 65 13.31 -3.65 -27.07
C SER A 65 13.61 -4.97 -27.77
N ARG A 66 12.56 -5.70 -28.19
CA ARG A 66 12.61 -7.03 -28.82
C ARG A 66 13.56 -8.00 -28.12
N ARG A 67 13.67 -7.88 -26.80
CA ARG A 67 14.47 -8.71 -25.91
C ARG A 67 13.72 -8.98 -24.62
N MET A 68 13.81 -10.22 -24.15
CA MET A 68 13.35 -10.55 -22.81
C MET A 68 14.33 -9.94 -21.79
N LYS A 69 13.76 -9.33 -20.75
CA LYS A 69 14.47 -8.72 -19.64
C LYS A 69 13.92 -9.29 -18.32
N PRO A 70 14.79 -9.68 -17.38
CA PRO A 70 14.36 -10.04 -16.04
C PRO A 70 13.81 -8.79 -15.32
N ARG A 71 12.91 -9.02 -14.36
CA ARG A 71 12.29 -8.00 -13.51
C ARG A 71 12.60 -8.18 -12.01
N VAL A 72 13.22 -9.31 -11.66
CA VAL A 72 13.56 -9.71 -10.29
C VAL A 72 15.00 -10.21 -10.24
N SER A 73 15.67 -10.07 -9.10
CA SER A 73 17.10 -10.37 -8.94
C SER A 73 17.42 -11.86 -8.99
N TRP A 74 16.53 -12.75 -8.52
CA TRP A 74 16.77 -14.20 -8.55
C TRP A 74 16.90 -14.78 -9.96
N MET A 75 16.42 -14.06 -10.99
CA MET A 75 16.61 -14.43 -12.39
C MET A 75 18.07 -14.41 -12.84
N GLU A 76 18.96 -13.67 -12.17
CA GLU A 76 20.39 -13.68 -12.46
C GLU A 76 20.98 -15.09 -12.32
N LYS A 77 20.51 -15.86 -11.34
CA LYS A 77 20.95 -17.24 -11.16
C LYS A 77 20.41 -18.15 -12.27
N VAL A 78 19.18 -17.95 -12.70
CA VAL A 78 18.59 -18.69 -13.84
C VAL A 78 19.44 -18.50 -15.10
N GLU A 79 19.81 -17.26 -15.41
CA GLU A 79 20.63 -16.95 -16.60
C GLU A 79 22.07 -17.46 -16.47
N LYS A 80 22.60 -17.58 -15.25
CA LYS A 80 23.90 -18.18 -14.99
C LYS A 80 23.90 -19.69 -15.19
N ASP A 81 22.85 -20.37 -14.72
CA ASP A 81 22.72 -21.83 -14.78
C ASP A 81 22.28 -22.31 -16.18
N ASP A 82 21.48 -21.53 -16.91
CA ASP A 82 21.14 -21.74 -18.33
C ASP A 82 21.47 -20.47 -19.15
N PRO A 83 22.72 -20.33 -19.65
CA PRO A 83 23.13 -19.17 -20.45
C PRO A 83 22.33 -18.94 -21.73
N GLN A 84 21.63 -19.97 -22.23
CA GLN A 84 20.78 -19.86 -23.42
C GLN A 84 19.34 -19.47 -23.09
N TYR A 85 18.95 -19.45 -21.81
CA TYR A 85 17.59 -19.17 -21.36
C TYR A 85 17.05 -17.87 -21.96
N ARG A 86 17.84 -16.80 -21.89
CA ARG A 86 17.44 -15.48 -22.36
C ARG A 86 17.21 -15.43 -23.86
N ASP A 87 18.12 -16.00 -24.64
CA ASP A 87 18.04 -16.01 -26.10
C ASP A 87 16.95 -16.97 -26.61
N ARG A 88 16.75 -18.10 -25.94
CA ARG A 88 15.66 -19.03 -26.22
C ARG A 88 14.30 -18.36 -25.99
N ASN A 89 14.08 -17.75 -24.83
CA ASN A 89 12.82 -17.08 -24.53
C ASN A 89 12.60 -15.81 -25.37
N THR A 90 13.65 -15.05 -25.69
CA THR A 90 13.56 -13.93 -26.62
C THR A 90 13.08 -14.38 -28.01
N ARG A 91 13.60 -15.50 -28.53
CA ARG A 91 13.12 -16.07 -29.81
C ARG A 91 11.66 -16.51 -29.72
N ASN A 92 11.25 -17.14 -28.62
CA ASN A 92 9.86 -17.54 -28.41
C ASN A 92 8.92 -16.32 -28.42
N PHE A 93 9.27 -15.24 -27.71
CA PHE A 93 8.45 -14.03 -27.70
C PHE A 93 8.42 -13.30 -29.05
N ARG A 94 9.51 -13.31 -29.83
CA ARG A 94 9.50 -12.78 -31.20
C ARG A 94 8.58 -13.60 -32.12
N GLY A 95 8.57 -14.92 -31.98
CA GLY A 95 7.64 -15.77 -32.72
C GLY A 95 6.19 -15.47 -32.35
N ALA A 96 5.91 -15.26 -31.05
CA ALA A 96 4.59 -14.86 -30.59
C ALA A 96 4.18 -13.45 -31.07
N GLU A 97 5.10 -12.48 -31.08
CA GLU A 97 4.91 -11.13 -31.64
C GLU A 97 4.43 -11.21 -33.10
N GLU A 98 5.12 -11.98 -33.94
CA GLU A 98 4.76 -12.16 -35.34
C GLU A 98 3.41 -12.88 -35.52
N GLN A 99 3.15 -13.90 -34.71
CA GLN A 99 1.88 -14.62 -34.70
C GLN A 99 0.71 -13.72 -34.31
N PHE A 100 0.85 -12.92 -33.26
CA PHE A 100 -0.20 -12.03 -32.77
C PHE A 100 -0.51 -10.92 -33.77
N ARG A 101 0.52 -10.37 -34.43
CA ARG A 101 0.33 -9.41 -35.53
C ARG A 101 -0.52 -9.98 -36.66
N GLY A 102 -0.22 -11.20 -37.13
CA GLY A 102 -1.03 -11.87 -38.15
C GLY A 102 -2.44 -12.23 -37.68
N ASN A 103 -2.59 -12.58 -36.39
CA ASN A 103 -3.89 -12.87 -35.79
C ASN A 103 -4.78 -11.62 -35.71
N LEU A 104 -4.23 -10.43 -35.40
CA LEU A 104 -4.97 -9.17 -35.39
C LEU A 104 -5.57 -8.87 -36.77
N GLU A 105 -4.78 -8.99 -37.84
CA GLU A 105 -5.26 -8.80 -39.21
C GLU A 105 -6.36 -9.81 -39.56
N THR A 106 -6.19 -11.08 -39.15
CA THR A 106 -7.15 -12.15 -39.39
C THR A 106 -8.47 -11.91 -38.66
N LEU A 107 -8.42 -11.53 -37.38
CA LEU A 107 -9.62 -11.28 -36.57
C LEU A 107 -10.35 -10.04 -37.06
N ARG A 108 -9.62 -8.95 -37.35
CA ARG A 108 -10.21 -7.73 -37.92
C ARG A 108 -11.04 -8.02 -39.17
N ASN A 109 -10.49 -8.80 -40.10
CA ASN A 109 -11.22 -9.22 -41.31
C ASN A 109 -12.42 -10.11 -40.97
N ARG A 110 -12.27 -11.04 -40.02
CA ARG A 110 -13.32 -11.99 -39.64
C ARG A 110 -14.54 -11.32 -38.99
N TYR A 111 -14.31 -10.27 -38.20
CA TYR A 111 -15.38 -9.47 -37.62
C TYR A 111 -15.84 -8.33 -38.53
N ASN A 112 -15.34 -8.25 -39.78
CA ASN A 112 -15.63 -7.19 -40.75
C ASN A 112 -15.38 -5.78 -40.18
N GLN A 113 -14.30 -5.62 -39.42
CA GLN A 113 -13.89 -4.34 -38.85
C GLN A 113 -12.88 -3.67 -39.79
N SER A 114 -13.09 -2.41 -40.15
CA SER A 114 -12.20 -1.68 -41.07
C SER A 114 -11.32 -0.65 -40.36
N GLU A 115 -11.82 -0.09 -39.27
CA GLU A 115 -11.19 0.98 -38.49
C GLU A 115 -11.37 0.70 -37.00
N GLY A 116 -10.47 1.24 -36.18
CA GLY A 116 -10.55 1.13 -34.73
C GLY A 116 -9.32 0.50 -34.09
N PHE A 117 -9.28 0.64 -32.77
CA PHE A 117 -8.28 0.04 -31.90
C PHE A 117 -8.73 -1.37 -31.53
N HIS A 118 -7.92 -2.36 -31.89
CA HIS A 118 -8.20 -3.76 -31.58
C HIS A 118 -7.09 -4.38 -30.76
N THR A 119 -7.47 -5.29 -29.88
CA THR A 119 -6.54 -6.00 -29.00
C THR A 119 -6.75 -7.50 -29.10
N ILE A 120 -5.65 -8.24 -29.08
CA ILE A 120 -5.66 -9.68 -28.84
C ILE A 120 -4.79 -9.97 -27.62
N GLN A 121 -5.32 -10.77 -26.71
CA GLN A 121 -4.69 -11.09 -25.44
C GLN A 121 -4.64 -12.60 -25.28
N MET A 122 -3.60 -13.09 -24.62
CA MET A 122 -3.50 -14.49 -24.19
C MET A 122 -3.04 -14.53 -22.74
N LEU A 123 -3.75 -15.30 -21.94
CA LEU A 123 -3.33 -15.75 -20.62
C LEU A 123 -3.05 -17.24 -20.71
N SER A 124 -1.82 -17.65 -20.47
CA SER A 124 -1.40 -19.06 -20.47
C SER A 124 -0.55 -19.33 -19.24
N GLY A 125 -0.80 -20.44 -18.56
CA GLY A 125 -0.12 -20.71 -17.31
C GLY A 125 -0.58 -21.97 -16.60
N CYS A 126 -0.08 -22.13 -15.38
CA CYS A 126 -0.40 -23.24 -14.50
C CYS A 126 -0.41 -22.79 -13.04
N GLU A 127 -1.09 -23.59 -12.22
CA GLU A 127 -1.18 -23.42 -10.78
C GLU A 127 -0.95 -24.78 -10.11
N LEU A 128 -0.23 -24.76 -8.98
CA LEU A 128 0.09 -25.91 -8.16
C LEU A 128 -0.33 -25.61 -6.72
N CYS A 129 -1.31 -26.35 -6.19
CA CYS A 129 -1.67 -26.25 -4.78
C CYS A 129 -0.56 -26.86 -3.90
N THR A 130 -0.45 -26.39 -2.66
CA THR A 130 0.54 -26.86 -1.67
C THR A 130 0.43 -28.33 -1.29
N ASP A 131 -0.69 -29.00 -1.59
CA ASP A 131 -0.82 -30.45 -1.43
C ASP A 131 0.05 -31.25 -2.42
N GLY A 132 0.64 -30.57 -3.42
CA GLY A 132 1.50 -31.12 -4.46
C GLY A 132 0.78 -32.03 -5.45
N LYS A 133 -0.54 -32.14 -5.36
CA LYS A 133 -1.35 -33.09 -6.15
C LYS A 133 -2.31 -32.37 -7.08
N THR A 134 -2.95 -31.31 -6.60
CA THR A 134 -3.86 -30.53 -7.42
C THR A 134 -3.04 -29.54 -8.26
N LYS A 135 -3.05 -29.79 -9.58
CA LYS A 135 -2.44 -28.95 -10.58
C LYS A 135 -3.48 -28.56 -11.62
N GLU A 136 -3.49 -27.31 -12.01
CA GLU A 136 -4.36 -26.80 -13.05
C GLU A 136 -3.53 -26.11 -14.13
N GLY A 137 -3.85 -26.37 -15.39
CA GLY A 137 -3.27 -25.72 -16.54
C GLY A 137 -4.35 -24.98 -17.31
N PHE A 138 -4.09 -23.73 -17.70
CA PHE A 138 -5.08 -22.90 -18.37
C PHE A 138 -4.46 -22.15 -19.55
N GLU A 139 -5.25 -22.01 -20.62
CA GLU A 139 -4.97 -21.08 -21.70
C GLU A 139 -6.26 -20.42 -22.18
N MET A 140 -6.27 -19.10 -22.20
CA MET A 140 -7.38 -18.26 -22.61
C MET A 140 -6.90 -17.21 -23.60
N HIS A 141 -7.68 -17.00 -24.65
CA HIS A 141 -7.47 -15.97 -25.66
C HIS A 141 -8.62 -14.97 -25.56
N GLY A 142 -8.29 -13.68 -25.55
CA GLY A 142 -9.23 -12.58 -25.56
C GLY A 142 -9.09 -11.73 -26.83
N TYR A 143 -10.20 -11.18 -27.30
CA TYR A 143 -10.25 -10.23 -28.41
C TYR A 143 -11.12 -9.03 -28.00
N ASP A 144 -10.61 -7.81 -28.17
CA ASP A 144 -11.25 -6.56 -27.76
C ASP A 144 -11.79 -6.59 -26.31
N GLY A 145 -10.97 -7.13 -25.41
CA GLY A 145 -11.26 -7.23 -23.96
C GLY A 145 -12.28 -8.32 -23.58
N ARG A 146 -12.75 -9.14 -24.51
CA ARG A 146 -13.68 -10.24 -24.25
C ARG A 146 -13.00 -11.58 -24.47
N THR A 147 -13.25 -12.54 -23.58
CA THR A 147 -12.77 -13.91 -23.77
C THR A 147 -13.37 -14.48 -25.06
N PHE A 148 -12.49 -14.90 -25.96
CA PHE A 148 -12.80 -15.35 -27.31
C PHE A 148 -12.72 -16.88 -27.40
N LEU A 149 -11.67 -17.48 -26.83
CA LEU A 149 -11.39 -18.92 -26.89
C LEU A 149 -10.71 -19.39 -25.61
N THR A 150 -11.08 -20.55 -25.09
CA THR A 150 -10.42 -21.18 -23.93
C THR A 150 -10.02 -22.61 -24.25
N PHE A 151 -8.92 -23.11 -23.68
CA PHE A 151 -8.49 -24.49 -23.85
C PHE A 151 -8.98 -25.36 -22.69
N ASP A 152 -9.71 -26.42 -23.01
CA ASP A 152 -10.09 -27.45 -22.05
C ASP A 152 -9.05 -28.57 -22.09
N THR A 153 -8.23 -28.64 -21.04
CA THR A 153 -7.15 -29.62 -20.89
C THR A 153 -7.64 -31.04 -20.68
N GLU A 154 -8.86 -31.23 -20.13
CA GLU A 154 -9.45 -32.56 -19.91
C GLU A 154 -9.84 -33.19 -21.24
N THR A 155 -10.58 -32.44 -22.06
CA THR A 155 -11.03 -32.92 -23.37
C THR A 155 -10.00 -32.74 -24.47
N ARG A 156 -8.96 -31.91 -24.25
CA ARG A 156 -7.97 -31.47 -25.25
C ARG A 156 -8.62 -30.77 -26.44
N THR A 157 -9.66 -29.99 -26.16
CA THR A 157 -10.39 -29.23 -27.17
C THR A 157 -10.53 -27.77 -26.76
N TRP A 158 -10.88 -26.92 -27.72
CA TRP A 158 -11.07 -25.49 -27.48
C TRP A 158 -12.54 -25.17 -27.26
N VAL A 159 -12.88 -24.29 -26.31
CA VAL A 159 -14.24 -23.78 -26.13
C VAL A 159 -14.30 -22.39 -26.74
N ALA A 160 -15.19 -22.22 -27.71
CA ALA A 160 -15.44 -20.95 -28.38
C ALA A 160 -16.62 -20.24 -27.73
N LEU A 161 -16.42 -18.99 -27.33
CA LEU A 161 -17.42 -18.18 -26.62
C LEU A 161 -18.22 -17.25 -27.55
N ASP A 162 -17.82 -17.14 -28.81
CA ASP A 162 -18.59 -16.46 -29.85
C ASP A 162 -18.58 -17.21 -31.21
N LEU A 163 -19.41 -16.73 -32.14
CA LEU A 163 -19.59 -17.35 -33.46
C LEU A 163 -18.33 -17.27 -34.34
N GLN A 164 -17.56 -16.19 -34.26
CA GLN A 164 -16.33 -16.02 -35.04
C GLN A 164 -15.18 -16.85 -34.46
N ALA A 165 -15.21 -17.14 -33.16
CA ALA A 165 -14.30 -18.05 -32.48
C ALA A 165 -14.47 -19.50 -32.94
N GLN A 166 -15.66 -19.91 -33.37
CA GLN A 166 -15.94 -21.26 -33.87
C GLN A 166 -15.03 -21.64 -35.05
N ILE A 167 -14.64 -20.66 -35.87
CA ILE A 167 -13.73 -20.88 -37.01
C ILE A 167 -12.34 -21.29 -36.49
N THR A 168 -11.81 -20.57 -35.49
CA THR A 168 -10.53 -20.94 -34.86
C THR A 168 -10.64 -22.28 -34.13
N LYS A 169 -11.71 -22.49 -33.34
CA LYS A 169 -11.97 -23.76 -32.64
C LYS A 169 -11.88 -24.96 -33.58
N ARG A 170 -12.63 -24.96 -34.69
CA ARG A 170 -12.61 -26.08 -35.66
C ARG A 170 -11.23 -26.33 -36.23
N LYS A 171 -10.48 -25.26 -36.54
CA LYS A 171 -9.11 -25.37 -37.08
C LYS A 171 -8.15 -25.98 -36.06
N TRP A 172 -8.21 -25.54 -34.80
CA TRP A 172 -7.29 -25.99 -33.75
C TRP A 172 -7.66 -27.37 -33.20
N ASP A 173 -8.95 -27.69 -33.06
CA ASP A 173 -9.42 -29.02 -32.66
C ASP A 173 -9.06 -30.12 -33.68
N ALA A 174 -8.93 -29.75 -34.96
CA ALA A 174 -8.48 -30.69 -35.99
C ALA A 174 -6.99 -31.06 -35.84
N ASP A 175 -6.18 -30.22 -35.18
CA ASP A 175 -4.76 -30.50 -34.91
C ASP A 175 -4.58 -31.13 -33.52
N GLN A 176 -4.85 -32.45 -33.46
CA GLN A 176 -4.70 -33.21 -32.22
C GLN A 176 -3.27 -33.19 -31.66
N GLY A 177 -2.25 -33.14 -32.54
CA GLY A 177 -0.86 -33.09 -32.14
C GLY A 177 -0.50 -31.77 -31.46
N PHE A 178 -1.04 -30.65 -31.95
CA PHE A 178 -0.94 -29.35 -31.29
C PHE A 178 -1.61 -29.35 -29.92
N ASN A 179 -2.85 -29.84 -29.81
CA ASN A 179 -3.58 -29.88 -28.54
C ASN A 179 -2.91 -30.82 -27.51
N GLN A 180 -2.31 -31.93 -27.95
CA GLN A 180 -1.56 -32.82 -27.07
C GLN A 180 -0.30 -32.13 -26.52
N ARG A 181 0.48 -31.45 -27.37
CA ARG A 181 1.66 -30.67 -26.93
C ARG A 181 1.26 -29.54 -25.99
N LYS A 182 0.11 -28.89 -26.25
CA LYS A 182 -0.44 -27.83 -25.41
C LYS A 182 -0.77 -28.34 -24.01
N LYS A 183 -1.48 -29.46 -23.88
CA LYS A 183 -1.76 -30.09 -22.58
C LYS A 183 -0.46 -30.45 -21.84
N ALA A 184 0.48 -31.12 -22.51
CA ALA A 184 1.76 -31.50 -21.90
C ALA A 184 2.54 -30.26 -21.42
N TYR A 185 2.51 -29.16 -22.18
CA TYR A 185 3.11 -27.91 -21.73
C TYR A 185 2.45 -27.39 -20.44
N LEU A 186 1.12 -27.29 -20.41
CA LEU A 186 0.39 -26.69 -19.29
C LEU A 186 0.45 -27.55 -18.01
N GLU A 187 0.40 -28.87 -18.12
CA GLU A 187 0.31 -29.77 -16.96
C GLU A 187 1.64 -30.36 -16.51
N GLU A 188 2.69 -30.30 -17.32
CA GLU A 188 4.01 -30.87 -17.01
C GLU A 188 5.08 -29.79 -17.05
N ILE A 189 5.37 -29.27 -18.25
CA ILE A 189 6.50 -28.34 -18.44
C ILE A 189 6.32 -27.07 -17.61
N CYS A 190 5.12 -26.48 -17.59
CA CYS A 190 4.84 -25.27 -16.81
C CYS A 190 5.06 -25.51 -15.30
N ILE A 191 4.57 -26.64 -14.78
CA ILE A 191 4.69 -27.01 -13.37
C ILE A 191 6.17 -27.26 -13.00
N GLU A 192 6.93 -27.93 -13.88
CA GLU A 192 8.37 -28.13 -13.69
C GLU A 192 9.14 -26.79 -13.63
N TRP A 193 8.80 -25.85 -14.52
CA TRP A 193 9.43 -24.52 -14.50
C TRP A 193 9.00 -23.70 -13.28
N LEU A 194 7.74 -23.77 -12.86
CA LEU A 194 7.27 -23.15 -11.63
C LEU A 194 8.09 -23.63 -10.42
N GLY A 195 8.26 -24.95 -10.27
CA GLY A 195 9.08 -25.53 -9.20
C GLY A 195 10.54 -25.06 -9.23
N LYS A 196 11.13 -24.92 -10.44
CA LYS A 196 12.48 -24.36 -10.60
C LYS A 196 12.55 -22.90 -10.17
N TYR A 197 11.63 -22.05 -10.61
CA TYR A 197 11.64 -20.63 -10.25
C TYR A 197 11.45 -20.42 -8.75
N LEU A 198 10.54 -21.16 -8.11
CA LEU A 198 10.38 -21.15 -6.65
C LEU A 198 11.67 -21.55 -5.92
N SER A 199 12.40 -22.54 -6.44
CA SER A 199 13.70 -22.93 -5.87
C SER A 199 14.74 -21.81 -5.99
N TYR A 200 14.78 -21.11 -7.12
CA TYR A 200 15.70 -20.00 -7.34
C TYR A 200 15.39 -18.81 -6.45
N GLU A 201 14.12 -18.44 -6.31
CA GLU A 201 13.67 -17.39 -5.41
C GLU A 201 14.02 -17.71 -3.96
N LYS A 202 13.66 -18.92 -3.49
CA LYS A 202 13.94 -19.36 -2.11
C LYS A 202 15.43 -19.31 -1.78
N GLU A 203 16.28 -19.80 -2.69
CA GLU A 203 17.74 -19.76 -2.49
C GLU A 203 18.28 -18.33 -2.49
N MET A 204 17.71 -17.43 -3.28
CA MET A 204 18.09 -16.02 -3.30
C MET A 204 17.75 -15.36 -1.95
N LEU A 205 16.50 -15.51 -1.50
CA LEU A 205 16.03 -15.00 -0.21
C LEU A 205 16.87 -15.51 0.97
N GLN A 206 17.27 -16.78 0.94
CA GLN A 206 18.16 -17.36 1.95
C GLN A 206 19.59 -16.80 1.92
N ARG A 207 20.10 -16.41 0.75
CA ARG A 207 21.46 -15.86 0.59
C ARG A 207 21.56 -14.39 0.91
N THR A 208 20.58 -13.58 0.49
CA THR A 208 20.58 -12.13 0.74
C THR A 208 20.20 -11.79 2.17
N GLY A 209 19.61 -12.72 2.92
CA GLY A 209 19.14 -12.43 4.28
C GLY A 209 17.97 -11.43 4.28
N GLU A 210 17.34 -11.17 3.12
CA GLU A 210 16.17 -10.29 2.92
C GLU A 210 14.92 -10.78 3.66
N HIS A 211 15.02 -11.87 4.41
CA HIS A 211 13.99 -12.34 5.32
C HIS A 211 13.90 -11.52 6.63
N LEU A 212 14.65 -10.42 6.79
CA LEU A 212 14.81 -9.78 8.11
C LEU A 212 14.77 -8.24 8.17
N ASP A 213 14.34 -7.54 7.13
CA ASP A 213 13.70 -6.23 7.31
C ASP A 213 12.91 -5.95 6.05
N PRO A 214 11.70 -6.51 5.93
CA PRO A 214 10.95 -6.20 4.76
C PRO A 214 10.61 -4.71 4.97
N GLY A 215 10.97 -3.83 4.05
CA GLY A 215 10.90 -2.37 4.19
C GLY A 215 9.48 -1.84 4.32
N TRP A 216 8.69 -2.47 5.19
CA TRP A 216 7.30 -2.32 5.42
C TRP A 216 7.14 -1.05 6.19
N THR A 217 6.38 -0.16 5.60
CA THR A 217 5.98 1.04 6.31
C THR A 217 4.56 0.80 6.79
N PHE A 218 4.41 0.67 8.10
CA PHE A 218 3.13 0.67 8.75
C PHE A 218 2.79 2.09 9.16
N LEU A 219 1.70 2.62 8.63
CA LEU A 219 1.25 3.96 9.00
C LEU A 219 -0.17 3.90 9.49
N LEU A 220 -0.34 4.48 10.68
CA LEU A 220 -1.63 4.60 11.33
C LEU A 220 -1.98 6.09 11.43
N ASP A 221 -2.83 6.54 10.53
CA ASP A 221 -3.30 7.93 10.48
C ASP A 221 -4.71 8.04 11.08
N GLY A 222 -5.03 9.17 11.69
CA GLY A 222 -6.29 9.42 12.37
C GLY A 222 -6.76 10.85 12.19
N ARG A 223 -7.94 11.02 11.60
CA ARG A 223 -8.65 12.31 11.61
C ARG A 223 -9.73 12.30 12.67
N ILE A 224 -9.61 13.19 13.64
CA ILE A 224 -10.52 13.26 14.78
C ILE A 224 -11.43 14.47 14.63
N SER A 225 -12.74 14.25 14.79
CA SER A 225 -13.74 15.31 14.96
C SER A 225 -14.47 15.13 16.29
N LEU A 226 -15.31 16.10 16.67
CA LEU A 226 -16.09 16.04 17.91
C LEU A 226 -17.08 14.87 17.97
N THR A 227 -17.52 14.35 16.82
CA THR A 227 -18.57 13.32 16.76
C THR A 227 -18.05 11.96 16.33
N HIS A 228 -17.00 11.92 15.50
CA HIS A 228 -16.43 10.69 14.94
C HIS A 228 -14.94 10.86 14.72
N SER A 229 -14.18 9.77 14.79
CA SER A 229 -12.81 9.71 14.27
C SER A 229 -12.72 8.69 13.15
N THR A 230 -11.94 9.02 12.11
CA THR A 230 -11.62 8.13 11.01
C THR A 230 -10.16 7.74 11.12
N HIS A 231 -9.89 6.44 11.18
CA HIS A 231 -8.53 5.91 11.26
C HIS A 231 -8.21 5.09 10.01
N VAL A 232 -6.97 5.16 9.55
CA VAL A 232 -6.47 4.44 8.39
C VAL A 232 -5.23 3.65 8.81
N CYS A 233 -5.26 2.34 8.61
CA CYS A 233 -4.12 1.46 8.75
C CYS A 233 -3.57 1.17 7.35
N ARG A 234 -2.34 1.60 7.09
CA ARG A 234 -1.67 1.51 5.79
C ARG A 234 -0.50 0.56 5.88
N LEU A 235 -0.43 -0.35 4.92
CA LEU A 235 0.54 -1.43 4.80
C LEU A 235 1.25 -1.23 3.46
N ASP A 236 2.48 -0.74 3.50
CA ASP A 236 3.29 -0.45 2.32
C ASP A 236 4.46 -1.43 2.24
N GLY A 237 4.81 -1.93 1.05
CA GLY A 237 6.09 -2.62 0.83
C GLY A 237 6.11 -4.11 1.16
N PHE A 238 4.94 -4.76 1.22
CA PHE A 238 4.86 -6.18 1.60
C PHE A 238 4.92 -7.15 0.42
N TYR A 239 5.43 -8.35 0.69
CA TYR A 239 5.52 -9.48 -0.24
C TYR A 239 5.61 -10.79 0.58
N PRO A 240 4.87 -11.87 0.29
CA PRO A 240 4.03 -12.13 -0.91
C PRO A 240 2.74 -11.28 -1.01
N ARG A 241 1.92 -11.54 -2.03
CA ARG A 241 0.73 -10.74 -2.34
C ARG A 241 -0.40 -10.94 -1.32
N GLU A 242 -0.56 -12.16 -0.85
CA GLU A 242 -1.64 -12.61 0.01
C GLU A 242 -1.47 -12.04 1.42
N ILE A 243 -2.45 -11.28 1.88
CA ILE A 243 -2.45 -10.61 3.18
C ILE A 243 -3.82 -10.75 3.85
N ASP A 244 -3.83 -11.00 5.16
CA ASP A 244 -5.02 -10.90 5.98
C ASP A 244 -4.89 -9.70 6.93
N ALA A 245 -5.71 -8.68 6.71
CA ALA A 245 -5.70 -7.46 7.51
C ALA A 245 -7.12 -7.02 7.86
N SER A 246 -7.34 -6.79 9.15
CA SER A 246 -8.67 -6.47 9.70
C SER A 246 -8.60 -5.50 10.88
N TRP A 247 -9.69 -4.76 11.10
CA TRP A 247 -9.88 -4.08 12.37
C TRP A 247 -10.39 -5.08 13.40
N ARG A 248 -9.85 -5.05 14.61
CA ARG A 248 -10.36 -5.80 15.76
C ARG A 248 -10.86 -4.86 16.84
N ARG A 249 -11.99 -5.20 17.47
CA ARG A 249 -12.55 -4.53 18.65
C ARG A 249 -12.54 -5.50 19.81
N ASP A 250 -11.79 -5.19 20.86
CA ASP A 250 -11.63 -6.06 22.04
C ASP A 250 -11.24 -7.52 21.72
N GLY A 251 -10.49 -7.73 20.64
CA GLY A 251 -10.00 -9.04 20.18
C GLY A 251 -10.82 -9.69 19.07
N GLU A 252 -12.05 -9.24 18.84
CA GLU A 252 -12.95 -9.77 17.81
C GLU A 252 -12.83 -8.99 16.49
N VAL A 253 -12.93 -9.68 15.35
CA VAL A 253 -12.90 -9.04 14.03
C VAL A 253 -14.10 -8.13 13.84
N TRP A 254 -13.85 -6.88 13.45
CA TRP A 254 -14.84 -5.83 13.30
C TRP A 254 -15.01 -5.45 11.83
N LEU A 255 -16.17 -5.81 11.27
CA LEU A 255 -16.50 -5.59 9.85
C LEU A 255 -17.36 -4.34 9.61
N GLU A 256 -18.05 -3.84 10.63
CA GLU A 256 -19.00 -2.73 10.49
C GLU A 256 -18.27 -1.39 10.34
N GLU A 257 -18.67 -0.58 9.35
CA GLU A 257 -18.03 0.70 8.99
C GLU A 257 -16.52 0.60 8.68
N THR A 258 -16.05 -0.61 8.37
CA THR A 258 -14.71 -0.84 7.85
C THR A 258 -14.71 -0.71 6.32
N PHE A 259 -13.78 0.08 5.79
CA PHE A 259 -13.51 0.19 4.36
C PHE A 259 -12.17 -0.45 4.04
N HIS A 260 -12.17 -1.30 3.02
CA HIS A 260 -10.96 -1.96 2.51
C HIS A 260 -10.52 -1.26 1.23
N GLY A 261 -9.26 -0.83 1.19
CA GLY A 261 -8.62 -0.31 0.00
C GLY A 261 -8.40 -1.40 -1.05
N PHE A 262 -7.97 -0.99 -2.24
CA PHE A 262 -7.48 -1.94 -3.24
C PHE A 262 -6.08 -2.40 -2.87
N LEU A 263 -5.81 -3.69 -3.10
CA LEU A 263 -4.45 -4.23 -3.11
C LEU A 263 -3.76 -3.81 -4.41
N VAL A 264 -2.71 -3.00 -4.31
CA VAL A 264 -2.03 -2.39 -5.46
C VAL A 264 -0.56 -2.82 -5.52
N PRO A 265 -0.03 -3.23 -6.69
CA PRO A 265 1.39 -3.54 -6.83
C PRO A 265 2.25 -2.28 -6.94
N ASN A 266 3.44 -2.32 -6.34
CA ASN A 266 4.48 -1.30 -6.45
C ASN A 266 5.46 -1.62 -7.59
N ALA A 267 6.21 -0.60 -8.03
CA ALA A 267 7.17 -0.74 -9.13
C ALA A 267 8.39 -1.62 -8.79
N ASP A 268 8.68 -1.78 -7.49
CA ASP A 268 9.75 -2.62 -6.95
C ASP A 268 9.34 -4.10 -6.78
N GLY A 269 8.09 -4.46 -7.10
CA GLY A 269 7.57 -5.82 -6.97
C GLY A 269 6.94 -6.15 -5.62
N THR A 270 6.80 -5.17 -4.72
CA THR A 270 6.04 -5.28 -3.45
C THR A 270 4.59 -4.84 -3.64
N TYR A 271 3.78 -4.89 -2.56
CA TYR A 271 2.37 -4.50 -2.57
C TYR A 271 2.06 -3.41 -1.56
N HIS A 272 0.95 -2.72 -1.82
CA HIS A 272 0.34 -1.70 -0.99
C HIS A 272 -1.11 -2.07 -0.68
N TYR A 273 -1.51 -1.90 0.57
CA TYR A 273 -2.87 -2.12 1.04
C TYR A 273 -3.21 -1.16 2.18
N TRP A 274 -4.50 -0.88 2.36
CA TRP A 274 -4.96 -0.10 3.50
C TRP A 274 -6.38 -0.48 3.87
N LEU A 275 -6.73 -0.24 5.12
CA LEU A 275 -8.09 -0.36 5.65
C LEU A 275 -8.39 0.86 6.52
N SER A 276 -9.61 1.35 6.47
CA SER A 276 -10.07 2.46 7.31
C SER A 276 -11.31 2.11 8.09
N ILE A 277 -11.49 2.78 9.23
CA ILE A 277 -12.65 2.62 10.09
C ILE A 277 -13.11 3.98 10.59
N ARG A 278 -14.42 4.13 10.75
CA ARG A 278 -15.01 5.26 11.46
C ARG A 278 -15.53 4.78 12.82
N ILE A 279 -15.14 5.47 13.88
CA ILE A 279 -15.50 5.09 15.26
C ILE A 279 -15.87 6.30 16.11
N ASP A 280 -16.49 6.07 17.26
CA ASP A 280 -16.60 7.08 18.33
C ASP A 280 -15.19 7.33 18.92
N PRO A 281 -14.70 8.58 18.97
CA PRO A 281 -13.41 8.91 19.57
C PRO A 281 -13.22 8.37 20.99
N LYS A 282 -14.30 8.19 21.76
CA LYS A 282 -14.27 7.64 23.13
C LYS A 282 -13.94 6.16 23.16
N GLU A 283 -14.23 5.43 22.09
CA GLU A 283 -14.00 4.00 21.98
C GLU A 283 -12.67 3.66 21.30
N ARG A 284 -11.89 4.66 20.88
CA ARG A 284 -10.60 4.51 20.18
C ARG A 284 -9.69 3.43 20.77
N GLY A 285 -9.56 3.37 22.09
CA GLY A 285 -8.67 2.41 22.77
C GLY A 285 -9.08 0.94 22.65
N ARG A 286 -10.30 0.65 22.19
CA ARG A 286 -10.82 -0.71 21.99
C ARG A 286 -10.44 -1.30 20.63
N TYR A 287 -10.03 -0.44 19.68
CA TYR A 287 -9.77 -0.84 18.30
C TYR A 287 -8.27 -1.01 18.03
N ARG A 288 -7.95 -2.06 17.28
CA ARG A 288 -6.60 -2.38 16.80
C ARG A 288 -6.65 -2.75 15.32
N CYS A 289 -5.62 -2.38 14.56
CA CYS A 289 -5.40 -2.93 13.22
C CYS A 289 -4.57 -4.20 13.35
N HIS A 290 -5.14 -5.32 12.95
CA HIS A 290 -4.52 -6.63 13.02
C HIS A 290 -4.09 -7.08 11.62
N VAL A 291 -2.88 -7.61 11.49
CA VAL A 291 -2.29 -8.05 10.21
C VAL A 291 -1.59 -9.39 10.38
N GLU A 292 -2.03 -10.39 9.62
CA GLU A 292 -1.36 -11.68 9.44
C GLU A 292 -0.81 -11.77 8.01
N HIS A 293 0.44 -12.21 7.88
CA HIS A 293 1.11 -12.29 6.60
C HIS A 293 2.38 -13.15 6.69
N ASP A 294 2.69 -13.92 5.66
CA ASP A 294 3.82 -14.87 5.62
C ASP A 294 5.20 -14.22 5.76
N GLY A 295 5.31 -12.95 5.39
CA GLY A 295 6.51 -12.12 5.57
C GLY A 295 6.71 -11.61 7.00
N LEU A 296 5.77 -11.85 7.92
CA LEU A 296 5.89 -11.48 9.34
C LEU A 296 6.15 -12.74 10.19
N PRO A 297 7.09 -12.69 11.15
CA PRO A 297 7.34 -13.83 12.04
C PRO A 297 6.17 -14.07 13.01
N GLU A 298 5.45 -13.01 13.38
CA GLU A 298 4.26 -13.05 14.24
C GLU A 298 3.22 -12.04 13.72
N PRO A 299 1.92 -12.26 13.96
CA PRO A 299 0.87 -11.29 13.64
C PRO A 299 1.14 -9.91 14.26
N LEU A 300 0.82 -8.86 13.52
CA LEU A 300 0.99 -7.49 13.99
C LEU A 300 -0.34 -6.91 14.49
N ASP A 301 -0.33 -6.34 15.70
CA ASP A 301 -1.48 -5.68 16.31
C ASP A 301 -1.17 -4.21 16.64
N LEU A 302 -1.56 -3.30 15.75
CA LEU A 302 -1.33 -1.86 15.88
C LEU A 302 -2.48 -1.19 16.65
N ALA A 303 -2.16 -0.62 17.82
CA ALA A 303 -3.11 0.17 18.60
C ALA A 303 -3.26 1.59 18.02
N LEU A 304 -4.48 2.12 18.03
CA LEU A 304 -4.74 3.52 17.68
C LEU A 304 -4.09 4.47 18.71
N GLU A 305 -2.85 4.88 18.51
CA GLU A 305 -2.12 5.78 19.43
C GLU A 305 -2.86 7.09 19.64
N GLY A 306 -3.50 7.23 20.80
CA GLY A 306 -4.09 8.49 21.22
C GLY A 306 -3.02 9.57 21.27
N GLU A 307 -3.09 10.56 20.37
CA GLU A 307 -2.71 11.90 20.81
C GLU A 307 -3.54 12.15 22.07
N ARG A 308 -2.88 12.06 23.23
CA ARG A 308 -3.42 12.67 24.44
C ARG A 308 -3.60 14.12 24.04
N LEU A 309 -4.84 14.53 23.79
CA LEU A 309 -5.21 15.94 23.89
C LEU A 309 -4.50 16.44 25.16
N GLN A 310 -3.53 17.33 25.00
CA GLN A 310 -2.77 17.95 26.09
C GLN A 310 -3.74 18.80 26.94
N GLY A 311 -4.67 18.15 27.65
CA GLY A 311 -5.63 18.77 28.54
C GLY A 311 -5.03 19.09 29.91
N GLY A 312 -3.74 18.79 30.13
CA GLY A 312 -3.03 19.07 31.37
C GLY A 312 -2.22 20.38 31.35
N GLU A 313 -1.74 20.82 30.18
CA GLU A 313 -0.82 21.97 30.11
C GLU A 313 -1.56 23.31 30.11
N GLY A 314 -2.76 23.37 29.54
CA GLY A 314 -3.58 24.59 29.55
C GLY A 314 -4.00 25.03 30.95
N TRP A 315 -4.29 24.09 31.86
CA TRP A 315 -4.70 24.43 33.24
C TRP A 315 -3.53 25.00 34.05
N PHE A 316 -2.32 24.48 33.86
CA PHE A 316 -1.12 25.03 34.51
C PHE A 316 -0.84 26.45 34.03
N ILE A 317 -0.94 26.71 32.72
CA ILE A 317 -0.75 28.05 32.17
C ILE A 317 -1.82 29.02 32.70
N VAL A 318 -3.11 28.63 32.69
CA VAL A 318 -4.20 29.46 33.23
C VAL A 318 -4.02 29.70 34.74
N GLY A 319 -3.61 28.68 35.49
CA GLY A 319 -3.32 28.79 36.93
C GLY A 319 -2.16 29.76 37.22
N CYS A 320 -1.07 29.69 36.46
CA CYS A 320 0.08 30.58 36.60
C CYS A 320 -0.27 32.03 36.24
N VAL A 321 -1.05 32.25 35.17
CA VAL A 321 -1.48 33.60 34.75
C VAL A 321 -2.40 34.22 35.80
N MET A 322 -3.38 33.46 36.31
CA MET A 322 -4.28 33.95 37.36
C MET A 322 -3.54 34.21 38.67
N GLY A 323 -2.63 33.32 39.08
CA GLY A 323 -1.79 33.50 40.26
C GLY A 323 -0.90 34.73 40.16
N GLY A 324 -0.27 34.94 39.00
CA GLY A 324 0.56 36.12 38.71
C GLY A 324 -0.24 37.42 38.79
N PHE A 325 -1.45 37.45 38.20
CA PHE A 325 -2.33 38.63 38.25
C PHE A 325 -2.73 39.02 39.68
N VAL A 326 -3.09 38.04 40.51
CA VAL A 326 -3.42 38.28 41.92
C VAL A 326 -2.23 38.85 42.67
N LEU A 327 -1.03 38.33 42.42
CA LEU A 327 0.19 38.79 43.08
C LEU A 327 0.53 40.23 42.70
N VAL A 328 0.41 40.59 41.42
CA VAL A 328 0.59 41.97 40.95
C VAL A 328 -0.44 42.92 41.58
N LEU A 329 -1.71 42.52 41.68
CA LEU A 329 -2.75 43.31 42.33
C LEU A 329 -2.47 43.55 43.82
N VAL A 330 -2.04 42.51 44.55
CA VAL A 330 -1.68 42.63 45.97
C VAL A 330 -0.49 43.58 46.14
N VAL A 331 0.54 43.46 45.30
CA VAL A 331 1.69 44.36 45.31
C VAL A 331 1.27 45.80 45.03
N PHE A 332 0.42 46.02 44.03
CA PHE A 332 -0.12 47.34 43.71
C PHE A 332 -0.86 47.97 44.90
N VAL A 333 -1.74 47.21 45.57
CA VAL A 333 -2.48 47.67 46.75
C VAL A 333 -1.56 47.99 47.94
N VAL A 334 -0.51 47.17 48.16
CA VAL A 334 0.48 47.41 49.22
C VAL A 334 1.33 48.65 48.94
N LEU A 335 1.74 48.87 47.69
CA LEU A 335 2.48 50.06 47.28
C LEU A 335 1.60 51.32 47.37
N ALA A 336 0.34 51.24 46.96
CA ALA A 336 -0.65 52.31 47.07
C ALA A 336 -0.90 52.73 48.53
N SER A 337 -0.93 51.77 49.46
CA SER A 337 -1.20 52.04 50.88
C SER A 337 0.03 52.49 51.68
N LYS A 338 1.23 52.01 51.35
CA LYS A 338 2.46 52.34 52.12
C LYS A 338 3.31 53.46 51.54
N LYS A 339 3.23 53.74 50.24
CA LYS A 339 4.07 54.74 49.56
C LYS A 339 3.28 55.52 48.48
N PRO A 340 2.43 56.48 48.85
CA PRO A 340 1.59 57.22 47.89
C PRO A 340 2.38 57.99 46.83
N ARG A 341 3.62 58.41 47.11
CA ARG A 341 4.52 59.07 46.14
C ARG A 341 5.01 58.14 45.01
N ILE A 342 5.05 56.82 45.22
CA ILE A 342 5.42 55.85 44.17
C ILE A 342 4.24 55.60 43.23
N MET A 343 3.00 55.66 43.72
CA MET A 343 1.82 55.62 42.83
C MET A 343 1.72 56.85 41.94
N GLU A 344 2.20 58.03 42.39
CA GLU A 344 2.30 59.21 41.52
C GLU A 344 3.25 58.99 40.33
N PHE A 345 4.33 58.21 40.51
CA PHE A 345 5.24 57.82 39.43
C PHE A 345 4.57 56.89 38.42
N PHE A 346 3.88 55.84 38.89
CA PHE A 346 3.13 54.95 38.01
C PHE A 346 1.90 55.60 37.38
N SER A 347 1.28 56.59 38.02
CA SER A 347 0.22 57.43 37.44
C SER A 347 0.75 58.39 36.38
N LYS A 348 2.02 58.82 36.47
CA LYS A 348 2.66 59.69 35.48
C LYS A 348 3.27 58.90 34.32
N CYS A 349 3.76 57.69 34.55
CA CYS A 349 4.30 56.79 33.51
C CYS A 349 3.30 55.70 33.04
N GLY A 350 2.04 55.72 33.47
CA GLY A 350 1.08 54.65 33.21
C GLY A 350 0.09 54.93 32.07
N PHE A 351 0.02 53.98 31.13
CA PHE A 351 -0.91 53.82 29.99
C PHE A 351 -0.57 54.50 28.66
N PHE A 352 0.56 54.11 28.04
CA PHE A 352 0.61 53.98 26.59
C PHE A 352 1.31 52.66 26.22
N TRP A 353 0.55 51.68 25.74
CA TRP A 353 1.11 50.59 24.96
C TRP A 353 1.74 51.22 23.71
N GLY A 354 3.07 51.36 23.66
CA GLY A 354 3.75 51.67 22.40
C GLY A 354 4.89 52.70 22.42
N VAL A 355 5.35 53.22 23.56
CA VAL A 355 6.49 54.15 23.57
C VAL A 355 7.57 53.67 24.56
N GLY A 356 8.82 53.66 24.10
CA GLY A 356 9.96 53.02 24.75
C GLY A 356 10.21 53.49 26.17
N TRP A 357 10.59 52.55 27.03
CA TRP A 357 10.94 52.73 28.44
C TRP A 357 12.04 53.79 28.69
N GLU A 358 12.77 54.18 27.65
CA GLU A 358 13.91 55.09 27.74
C GLU A 358 13.53 56.58 27.95
N GLU A 359 12.29 57.01 27.63
CA GLU A 359 11.90 58.42 27.80
C GLU A 359 11.41 58.78 29.23
N CYS A 360 10.92 57.83 30.05
CA CYS A 360 10.47 58.14 31.43
C CYS A 360 11.64 58.41 32.41
N VAL A 361 12.88 58.04 32.05
CA VAL A 361 14.05 58.18 32.94
C VAL A 361 14.65 59.59 32.91
N MET A 362 14.39 60.38 31.86
CA MET A 362 15.16 61.61 31.61
C MET A 362 14.55 62.91 32.17
N GLU A 363 13.25 62.99 32.48
CA GLU A 363 12.63 64.23 32.99
C GLU A 363 12.37 64.24 34.50
N GLY A 364 12.40 63.08 35.16
CA GLY A 364 12.25 62.95 36.60
C GLY A 364 13.60 62.95 37.31
N GLY A 365 14.34 64.06 37.28
CA GLY A 365 15.69 64.16 37.81
C GLY A 365 15.88 63.60 39.23
N TRP A 366 16.27 62.33 39.33
CA TRP A 366 16.77 61.65 40.52
C TRP A 366 17.72 60.54 40.05
N GLY A 367 18.96 60.58 40.56
CA GLY A 367 20.02 59.65 40.21
C GLY A 367 19.80 58.23 40.73
N ASP A 368 20.55 57.32 40.09
CA ASP A 368 20.86 55.97 40.51
C ASP A 368 19.70 54.95 40.51
N PHE A 369 19.56 54.25 39.39
CA PHE A 369 18.81 53.00 39.24
C PHE A 369 19.53 51.79 39.88
N SER A 370 20.31 52.03 40.94
CA SER A 370 20.99 50.99 41.74
C SER A 370 20.08 50.38 42.83
N GLN A 371 18.83 50.85 42.94
CA GLN A 371 17.80 50.25 43.78
C GLN A 371 16.57 49.84 42.95
N VAL A 372 16.77 49.01 41.94
CA VAL A 372 15.68 48.11 41.53
C VAL A 372 15.43 47.20 42.74
N SER A 373 14.31 47.44 43.42
CA SER A 373 13.93 46.67 44.61
C SER A 373 14.05 45.17 44.29
N PRO A 374 14.60 44.32 45.18
CA PRO A 374 14.68 42.87 44.99
C PRO A 374 13.30 42.23 44.68
N PHE A 375 12.22 42.98 44.91
CA PHE A 375 10.85 42.66 44.52
C PHE A 375 10.60 42.62 43.00
N VAL A 376 11.25 43.47 42.20
CA VAL A 376 11.09 43.50 40.73
C VAL A 376 11.84 42.34 40.10
N GLU A 377 13.01 41.99 40.63
CA GLU A 377 13.73 40.77 40.25
C GLU A 377 12.94 39.49 40.62
N LEU A 378 12.23 39.50 41.77
CA LEU A 378 11.39 38.36 42.16
C LEU A 378 10.20 38.13 41.22
N LEU A 379 9.56 39.21 40.75
CA LEU A 379 8.44 39.17 39.80
C LEU A 379 8.89 38.70 38.41
N LEU A 380 10.03 39.20 37.93
CA LEU A 380 10.64 38.73 36.68
C LEU A 380 11.12 37.27 36.78
N GLY A 381 11.69 36.88 37.92
CA GLY A 381 12.12 35.50 38.19
C GLY A 381 10.96 34.50 38.26
N PHE A 382 9.80 34.88 38.81
CA PHE A 382 8.61 34.04 38.84
C PHE A 382 7.94 33.91 37.47
N PHE A 383 7.96 34.97 36.66
CA PHE A 383 7.53 34.90 35.26
C PHE A 383 8.46 33.99 34.45
N LEU A 384 9.78 34.15 34.59
CA LEU A 384 10.77 33.35 33.84
C LEU A 384 10.78 31.87 34.28
N SER A 385 10.53 31.55 35.54
CA SER A 385 10.48 30.15 36.01
C SER A 385 9.27 29.37 35.47
N CYS A 386 8.16 30.05 35.16
CA CYS A 386 7.02 29.43 34.46
C CYS A 386 7.34 29.07 33.00
N PHE A 387 8.37 29.68 32.41
CA PHE A 387 8.81 29.42 31.03
C PHE A 387 10.08 28.56 30.94
N SER A 388 10.63 28.07 32.06
CA SER A 388 11.94 27.41 32.11
C SER A 388 11.88 25.94 32.59
N SER A 389 11.41 25.04 31.71
CA SER A 389 11.99 23.69 31.37
C SER A 389 11.81 22.44 32.28
N PRO A 390 12.03 21.15 31.80
CA PRO A 390 12.12 20.55 30.42
C PRO A 390 11.59 19.05 30.32
N PRO A 391 11.87 18.18 29.29
CA PRO A 391 12.58 18.35 28.01
C PRO A 391 11.81 17.88 26.74
N GLY A 392 12.13 18.50 25.60
CA GLY A 392 11.71 18.08 24.26
C GLY A 392 12.69 18.58 23.19
N GLU A 393 13.99 18.54 23.48
CA GLU A 393 15.03 18.73 22.47
C GLU A 393 15.22 17.42 21.70
N HIS A 394 14.40 17.23 20.66
CA HIS A 394 14.71 16.50 19.44
C HIS A 394 13.43 16.53 18.62
N VAL A 395 13.39 17.35 17.56
CA VAL A 395 12.54 17.23 16.33
C VAL A 395 12.56 18.54 15.53
N LEU A 396 12.93 19.68 16.10
CA LEU A 396 12.93 20.96 15.36
C LEU A 396 14.22 21.30 14.57
N SER A 397 15.03 20.30 14.20
CA SER A 397 16.24 20.50 13.37
C SER A 397 16.22 19.81 12.00
N GLN A 398 15.07 19.27 11.55
CA GLN A 398 14.97 18.63 10.22
C GLN A 398 13.94 19.25 9.26
N LEU A 399 13.37 20.42 9.55
CA LEU A 399 12.41 21.09 8.66
C LEU A 399 12.94 22.33 7.91
N LEU A 400 14.25 22.63 7.98
CA LEU A 400 14.83 23.78 7.28
C LEU A 400 16.17 23.44 6.58
N ALA A 401 16.21 22.35 5.81
CA ALA A 401 17.30 22.09 4.88
C ALA A 401 16.74 21.62 3.53
N GLY A 402 16.17 22.57 2.79
CA GLY A 402 15.84 22.46 1.37
C GLY A 402 16.41 23.65 0.59
N THR A 403 17.64 23.45 0.09
CA THR A 403 18.32 24.03 -1.11
C THR A 403 18.53 25.57 -1.22
N PRO A 404 19.46 26.12 -2.05
CA PRO A 404 20.35 25.51 -3.08
C PRO A 404 21.85 25.94 -3.06
N VAL A 405 22.72 25.12 -3.65
CA VAL A 405 23.77 25.48 -4.66
C VAL A 405 23.90 24.31 -5.63
#